data_AF-A0A0L6TZ37-F1
#
_entry.id   AF-A0A0L6TZ37-F1
#
_cell.length_a   1.000
_cell.length_b   1.000
_cell.length_c   1.000
_cell.angle_alpha   90.00
_cell.angle_beta   90.00
_cell.angle_gamma   90.00
#
_symmetry.space_group_name_H-M   'P 1'
#
loop_
_entity.id
_entity.type
_entity.pdbx_description
1 polymer ?
#
loop_
_entity_poly.entity_id
_entity_poly.type
_entity_poly.pdbx_seq_one_letter_code
_entity_poly.pdbx_strand_id
1 'polypeptide(L)'
;MSNIEFNEFEVIPSIRKLNNLEVALESDARIILLTDAHIANLKTLVEMVHSKGKKALVNLELIGGFGKDHVGMKLLKNHYHVDGVMSTDSGKLGMAKRYELFTIQRFFLIDSRSFETTMKILESARVDGAEVLPAITAMDLFDDLMQVARIPLLAGGFIRDREMLNKIRERGFKGVTISDKSLW
;
A
#
# COMPACT_ATOMS: atom_id res chain seq x y z
N MET A 1 9.12 -14.63 -6.95
CA MET A 1 9.18 -13.15 -6.94
C MET A 1 7.75 -12.61 -7.00
N SER A 2 7.42 -11.60 -6.20
CA SER A 2 6.10 -10.95 -6.23
C SER A 2 6.00 -10.07 -7.48
N ASN A 3 5.17 -10.45 -8.43
CA ASN A 3 4.98 -9.76 -9.73
C ASN A 3 4.12 -8.48 -9.61
N ILE A 4 4.26 -7.70 -8.54
CA ILE A 4 3.54 -6.42 -8.44
C ILE A 4 4.37 -5.36 -9.16
N GLU A 5 3.81 -4.79 -10.22
CA GLU A 5 4.44 -3.74 -11.01
C GLU A 5 3.44 -2.59 -11.23
N PHE A 6 3.91 -1.36 -11.09
CA PHE A 6 3.11 -0.15 -11.23
C PHE A 6 3.27 0.49 -12.63
N ASN A 7 3.08 -0.32 -13.68
CA ASN A 7 3.20 0.12 -15.08
C ASN A 7 2.00 0.98 -15.52
N GLU A 8 0.82 0.68 -14.98
CA GLU A 8 -0.42 1.42 -15.18
C GLU A 8 -0.92 1.99 -13.85
N PHE A 9 -1.88 2.90 -13.92
CA PHE A 9 -2.47 3.49 -12.72
C PHE A 9 -3.33 2.46 -11.98
N GLU A 10 -2.99 2.19 -10.72
CA GLU A 10 -3.67 1.22 -9.87
C GLU A 10 -4.66 1.87 -8.90
N VAL A 11 -5.89 1.36 -8.85
CA VAL A 11 -6.79 1.61 -7.73
C VAL A 11 -6.70 0.41 -6.79
N ILE A 12 -6.26 0.65 -5.55
CA ILE A 12 -6.09 -0.39 -4.53
C ILE A 12 -7.19 -0.24 -3.46
N PRO A 13 -8.23 -1.09 -3.48
CA PRO A 13 -9.23 -1.13 -2.42
C PRO A 13 -8.62 -1.40 -1.04
N SER A 14 -8.87 -0.50 -0.09
CA SER A 14 -8.52 -0.66 1.33
C SER A 14 -9.73 -1.21 2.10
N ILE A 15 -9.65 -2.49 2.46
CA ILE A 15 -10.73 -3.24 3.10
C ILE A 15 -10.71 -2.97 4.61
N ARG A 16 -11.43 -1.93 5.02
CA ARG A 16 -11.62 -1.54 6.44
C ARG A 16 -12.75 -2.26 7.15
N LYS A 17 -13.63 -2.93 6.40
CA LYS A 17 -14.70 -3.77 6.92
C LYS A 17 -14.75 -5.02 6.06
N LEU A 18 -14.69 -6.20 6.67
CA LEU A 18 -14.62 -7.48 5.94
C LEU A 18 -15.82 -7.75 5.04
N ASN A 19 -17.01 -7.24 5.39
CA ASN A 19 -18.21 -7.33 4.55
C ASN A 19 -18.09 -6.57 3.21
N ASN A 20 -17.01 -5.83 3.01
CA ASN A 20 -16.72 -5.13 1.76
C ASN A 20 -15.79 -5.92 0.84
N LEU A 21 -15.20 -7.02 1.31
CA LEU A 21 -14.20 -7.77 0.55
C LEU A 21 -14.79 -8.30 -0.76
N GLU A 22 -16.00 -8.87 -0.74
CA GLU A 22 -16.66 -9.38 -1.96
C GLU A 22 -16.79 -8.31 -3.04
N VAL A 23 -17.12 -7.06 -2.68
CA VAL A 23 -17.22 -5.96 -3.64
C VAL A 23 -15.87 -5.66 -4.30
N ALA A 24 -14.77 -5.69 -3.54
CA ALA A 24 -13.43 -5.48 -4.09
C ALA A 24 -12.93 -6.68 -4.90
N LEU A 25 -13.36 -7.89 -4.55
CA LEU A 25 -13.04 -9.12 -5.29
C LEU A 25 -13.69 -9.15 -6.68
N GLU A 26 -14.85 -8.52 -6.85
CA GLU A 26 -15.54 -8.41 -8.13
C GLU A 26 -15.16 -7.15 -8.94
N SER A 27 -14.35 -6.23 -8.39
CA SER A 27 -13.89 -5.05 -9.14
C SER A 27 -12.70 -5.36 -10.06
N ASP A 28 -12.34 -4.41 -10.92
CA ASP A 28 -11.19 -4.55 -11.83
C ASP A 28 -9.83 -4.40 -11.11
N ALA A 29 -9.82 -4.13 -9.80
CA ALA A 29 -8.60 -3.95 -9.02
C ALA A 29 -7.72 -5.20 -9.06
N ARG A 30 -6.43 -5.03 -9.37
CA ARG A 30 -5.45 -6.13 -9.39
C ARG A 30 -4.88 -6.42 -8.00
N ILE A 31 -4.93 -5.44 -7.10
CA ILE A 31 -4.32 -5.46 -5.78
C ILE A 31 -5.38 -5.06 -4.75
N ILE A 32 -5.45 -5.80 -3.64
CA ILE A 32 -6.35 -5.52 -2.52
C ILE A 32 -5.53 -5.31 -1.24
N LEU A 33 -5.78 -4.23 -0.52
CA LEU A 33 -5.19 -3.95 0.78
C LEU A 33 -6.12 -4.40 1.91
N LEU A 34 -5.77 -5.50 2.56
CA LEU A 34 -6.48 -6.04 3.72
C LEU A 34 -6.11 -5.23 4.97
N THR A 35 -6.97 -4.28 5.33
CA THR A 35 -6.72 -3.35 6.45
C THR A 35 -7.26 -3.89 7.77
N ASP A 36 -8.38 -4.61 7.74
CA ASP A 36 -9.04 -5.24 8.89
C ASP A 36 -8.68 -6.73 9.00
N ALA A 37 -7.38 -7.04 9.08
CA ALA A 37 -6.87 -8.41 9.14
C ALA A 37 -6.15 -8.69 10.47
N HIS A 38 -6.19 -9.95 10.91
CA HIS A 38 -5.52 -10.43 12.11
C HIS A 38 -5.10 -11.89 11.93
N ILE A 39 -4.30 -12.41 12.85
CA ILE A 39 -3.71 -13.76 12.73
C ILE A 39 -4.74 -14.86 12.45
N ALA A 40 -5.94 -14.77 13.03
CA ALA A 40 -6.96 -15.80 12.89
C ALA A 40 -7.71 -15.79 11.54
N ASN A 41 -7.74 -14.68 10.79
CA ASN A 41 -8.48 -14.57 9.52
C ASN A 41 -7.58 -14.34 8.30
N LEU A 42 -6.35 -13.87 8.50
CA LEU A 42 -5.48 -13.41 7.42
C LEU A 42 -5.29 -14.47 6.33
N LYS A 43 -5.10 -15.74 6.71
CA LYS A 43 -4.89 -16.81 5.75
C LYS A 43 -6.08 -16.97 4.80
N THR A 44 -7.28 -17.06 5.35
CA THR A 44 -8.52 -17.17 4.58
C THR A 44 -8.75 -15.93 3.70
N LEU A 45 -8.47 -14.73 4.21
CA LEU A 45 -8.62 -13.50 3.42
C LEU A 45 -7.65 -13.47 2.23
N VAL A 46 -6.38 -13.86 2.41
CA VAL A 46 -5.41 -13.95 1.32
C VAL A 46 -5.84 -15.01 0.30
N GLU A 47 -6.28 -16.18 0.76
CA GLU A 47 -6.78 -17.26 -0.12
C GLU A 47 -7.98 -16.79 -0.97
N MET A 48 -8.91 -16.04 -0.39
CA MET A 48 -10.03 -15.43 -1.13
C MET A 48 -9.54 -14.45 -2.20
N VAL A 49 -8.59 -13.57 -1.87
CA VAL A 49 -7.99 -12.63 -2.84
C VAL A 49 -7.30 -13.38 -3.99
N HIS A 50 -6.51 -14.40 -3.66
CA HIS A 50 -5.81 -15.22 -4.65
C HIS A 50 -6.75 -16.04 -5.53
N SER A 51 -7.88 -16.52 -4.98
CA SER A 51 -8.89 -17.27 -5.75
C SER A 51 -9.48 -16.46 -6.92
N LYS A 52 -9.39 -15.13 -6.87
CA LYS A 52 -9.80 -14.20 -7.92
C LYS A 52 -8.63 -13.74 -8.80
N GLY A 53 -7.44 -14.34 -8.65
CA GLY A 53 -6.23 -13.96 -9.38
C GLY A 53 -5.64 -12.62 -8.97
N LYS A 54 -6.06 -12.05 -7.83
CA LYS A 54 -5.62 -10.73 -7.33
C LYS A 54 -4.48 -10.87 -6.33
N LYS A 55 -3.84 -9.75 -5.99
CA LYS A 55 -2.72 -9.67 -5.05
C LYS A 55 -3.13 -9.10 -3.70
N ALA A 56 -2.65 -9.70 -2.61
CA ALA A 56 -2.99 -9.31 -1.25
C ALA A 56 -1.85 -8.50 -0.62
N LEU A 57 -2.14 -7.25 -0.28
CA LEU A 57 -1.29 -6.40 0.57
C LEU A 57 -1.85 -6.30 1.97
N VAL A 58 -0.97 -6.08 2.94
CA VAL A 58 -1.32 -5.82 4.34
C VAL A 58 -0.54 -4.63 4.87
N ASN A 59 -1.11 -3.90 5.83
CA ASN A 59 -0.36 -2.90 6.58
C ASN A 59 0.20 -3.54 7.86
N LEU A 60 1.53 -3.58 8.00
CA LEU A 60 2.20 -4.20 9.16
C LEU A 60 1.73 -3.62 10.49
N GLU A 61 1.35 -2.34 10.51
CA GLU A 61 0.89 -1.67 11.72
C GLU A 61 -0.47 -2.17 12.20
N LEU A 62 -1.32 -2.64 11.29
CA LEU A 62 -2.73 -2.91 11.52
C LEU A 62 -3.07 -4.41 11.66
N ILE A 63 -2.12 -5.32 11.40
CA ILE A 63 -2.38 -6.75 11.57
C ILE A 63 -2.49 -7.09 13.05
N GLY A 64 -3.69 -7.46 13.50
CA GLY A 64 -3.95 -7.85 14.88
C GLY A 64 -3.24 -9.14 15.28
N GLY A 65 -2.57 -9.14 16.44
CA GLY A 65 -1.92 -10.33 17.03
C GLY A 65 -0.60 -10.74 16.39
N PHE A 66 -0.04 -9.93 15.48
CA PHE A 66 1.13 -10.30 14.70
C PHE A 66 2.42 -9.67 15.23
N GLY A 67 3.43 -10.50 15.48
CA GLY A 67 4.79 -10.04 15.80
C GLY A 67 5.43 -9.38 14.58
N LYS A 68 6.04 -8.21 14.75
CA LYS A 68 6.64 -7.43 13.64
C LYS A 68 8.16 -7.67 13.54
N ASP A 69 8.58 -8.90 13.81
CA ASP A 69 9.97 -9.35 13.81
C ASP A 69 10.27 -10.26 12.59
N HIS A 70 11.46 -10.85 12.57
CA HIS A 70 11.88 -11.75 11.49
C HIS A 70 10.99 -12.98 11.33
N VAL A 71 10.50 -13.54 12.43
CA VAL A 71 9.60 -14.70 12.42
C VAL A 71 8.26 -14.27 11.84
N GLY A 72 7.76 -13.12 12.24
CA GLY A 72 6.60 -12.48 11.65
C GLY A 72 6.72 -12.34 10.12
N MET A 73 7.76 -11.68 9.62
CA MET A 73 7.89 -11.50 8.16
C MET A 73 7.95 -12.83 7.41
N LYS A 74 8.65 -13.82 7.96
CA LYS A 74 8.69 -15.18 7.40
C LYS A 74 7.32 -15.84 7.39
N LEU A 75 6.52 -15.67 8.44
CA LEU A 75 5.15 -16.19 8.49
C LEU A 75 4.25 -15.50 7.46
N LEU A 76 4.32 -14.17 7.32
CA LEU A 76 3.54 -13.44 6.29
C LEU A 76 3.79 -14.03 4.91
N LYS A 77 5.06 -14.24 4.56
CA LYS A 77 5.44 -14.79 3.26
C LYS A 77 5.05 -16.27 3.10
N ASN A 78 5.46 -17.12 4.03
CA ASN A 78 5.47 -18.57 3.81
C ASN A 78 4.20 -19.28 4.31
N HIS A 79 3.53 -18.73 5.34
CA HIS A 79 2.34 -19.34 5.91
C HIS A 79 1.07 -18.66 5.41
N TYR A 80 1.05 -17.33 5.44
CA TYR A 80 -0.10 -16.55 5.00
C TYR A 80 -0.08 -16.21 3.50
N HIS A 81 1.04 -16.43 2.81
CA HIS A 81 1.20 -16.17 1.38
C HIS A 81 0.89 -14.72 0.96
N VAL A 82 1.10 -13.76 1.87
CA VAL A 82 0.94 -12.33 1.57
C VAL A 82 1.90 -11.95 0.44
N ASP A 83 1.42 -11.18 -0.55
CA ASP A 83 2.23 -10.76 -1.69
C ASP A 83 3.13 -9.56 -1.34
N GLY A 84 2.64 -8.68 -0.46
CA GLY A 84 3.40 -7.51 -0.03
C GLY A 84 2.86 -6.83 1.22
N VAL A 85 3.68 -5.91 1.72
CA VAL A 85 3.45 -5.22 2.97
C VAL A 85 3.61 -3.71 2.79
N MET A 86 2.82 -2.96 3.55
CA MET A 86 2.94 -1.52 3.69
C MET A 86 3.32 -1.18 5.12
N SER A 87 4.16 -0.16 5.33
CA SER A 87 4.52 0.32 6.66
C SER A 87 5.12 1.72 6.62
N THR A 88 5.07 2.43 7.74
CA THR A 88 5.85 3.66 7.98
C THR A 88 7.28 3.37 8.43
N ASP A 89 7.59 2.14 8.84
CA ASP A 89 8.90 1.77 9.38
C ASP A 89 9.81 1.19 8.30
N SER A 90 10.82 1.96 7.90
CA SER A 90 11.79 1.56 6.87
C SER A 90 12.62 0.33 7.27
N GLY A 91 12.88 0.12 8.56
CA GLY A 91 13.60 -1.04 9.07
C GLY A 91 12.78 -2.32 8.89
N LYS A 92 11.48 -2.26 9.21
CA LYS A 92 10.55 -3.38 8.98
C LYS A 92 10.38 -3.70 7.50
N LEU A 93 10.32 -2.69 6.63
CA LEU A 93 10.26 -2.91 5.18
C LEU A 93 11.56 -3.52 4.65
N GLY A 94 12.72 -3.04 5.10
CA GLY A 94 14.00 -3.64 4.77
C GLY A 94 14.08 -5.12 5.20
N MET A 95 13.48 -5.47 6.33
CA MET A 95 13.35 -6.86 6.78
C MET A 95 12.37 -7.66 5.90
N ALA A 96 11.19 -7.13 5.61
CA ALA A 96 10.20 -7.79 4.74
C ALA A 96 10.76 -8.08 3.35
N LYS A 97 11.56 -7.15 2.80
CA LYS A 97 12.21 -7.32 1.49
C LYS A 97 13.20 -8.49 1.45
N ARG A 98 13.89 -8.79 2.55
CA ARG A 98 14.76 -9.98 2.66
C ARG A 98 13.98 -11.30 2.56
N TYR A 99 12.67 -11.27 2.83
CA TYR A 99 11.76 -12.40 2.68
C TYR A 99 10.94 -12.32 1.38
N GLU A 100 11.41 -11.54 0.39
CA GLU A 100 10.78 -11.43 -0.94
C GLU A 100 9.31 -10.98 -0.91
N LEU A 101 8.94 -10.19 0.10
CA LEU A 101 7.68 -9.46 0.12
C LEU A 101 7.84 -8.18 -0.69
N PHE A 102 6.83 -7.83 -1.48
CA PHE A 102 6.74 -6.49 -2.06
C PHE A 102 6.56 -5.45 -0.95
N THR A 103 7.21 -4.29 -1.07
CA THR A 103 7.29 -3.31 0.03
C THR A 103 6.85 -1.92 -0.42
N ILE A 104 5.86 -1.35 0.28
CA ILE A 104 5.44 0.04 0.10
C ILE A 104 5.70 0.84 1.38
N GLN A 105 6.57 1.86 1.27
CA GLN A 105 6.83 2.79 2.36
C GLN A 105 5.72 3.84 2.44
N ARG A 106 5.13 4.01 3.61
CA ARG A 106 4.07 4.99 3.86
C ARG A 106 4.65 6.25 4.48
N PHE A 107 4.19 7.39 4.01
CA PHE A 107 4.56 8.72 4.50
C PHE A 107 3.31 9.50 4.86
N PHE A 108 3.29 10.07 6.06
CA PHE A 108 2.25 10.96 6.52
C PHE A 108 2.79 12.40 6.51
N LEU A 109 2.28 13.21 5.59
CA LEU A 109 2.57 14.63 5.50
C LEU A 109 1.64 15.38 6.45
N ILE A 110 2.17 15.72 7.61
CA ILE A 110 1.48 16.43 8.69
C ILE A 110 1.93 17.90 8.70
N ASP A 111 3.24 18.11 8.59
CA ASP A 111 3.91 19.40 8.65
C ASP A 111 5.21 19.39 7.81
N SER A 112 5.92 20.52 7.80
CA SER A 112 7.20 20.65 7.07
C SER A 112 8.27 19.66 7.54
N ARG A 113 8.32 19.30 8.83
CA ARG A 113 9.31 18.35 9.36
C ARG A 113 9.05 16.94 8.85
N SER A 114 7.78 16.53 8.80
CA SER A 114 7.37 15.26 8.21
C SER A 114 7.69 15.19 6.71
N PHE A 115 7.57 16.32 6.01
CA PHE A 115 7.94 16.42 4.60
C PHE A 115 9.45 16.32 4.38
N GLU A 116 10.27 17.08 5.11
CA GLU A 116 11.73 16.98 5.05
C GLU A 116 12.24 15.56 5.34
N THR A 117 11.62 14.89 6.32
CA THR A 117 11.94 13.50 6.65
C THR A 117 11.54 12.56 5.50
N THR A 118 10.36 12.77 4.91
CA THR A 118 9.89 12.01 3.74
C THR A 118 10.88 12.14 2.59
N MET A 119 11.33 13.35 2.27
CA MET A 119 12.27 13.60 1.17
C MET A 119 13.59 12.82 1.37
N LYS A 120 14.17 12.85 2.58
CA LYS A 120 15.42 12.11 2.89
C LYS A 120 15.27 10.59 2.78
N ILE A 121 14.16 10.05 3.28
CA ILE A 121 13.89 8.60 3.21
C ILE A 121 13.64 8.19 1.77
N LEU A 122 12.89 9.00 1.00
CA LEU A 122 12.52 8.71 -0.38
C LEU A 122 13.73 8.72 -1.32
N GLU A 123 14.68 9.64 -1.11
CA GLU A 123 15.94 9.71 -1.87
C GLU A 123 16.79 8.44 -1.75
N SER A 124 16.79 7.82 -0.57
CA SER A 124 17.58 6.61 -0.26
C SER A 124 16.74 5.34 -0.21
N ALA A 125 15.48 5.41 -0.65
CA ALA A 125 14.52 4.33 -0.53
C ALA A 125 14.95 3.09 -1.32
N ARG A 126 15.00 1.95 -0.64
CA ARG A 126 15.25 0.63 -1.24
C ARG A 126 14.00 -0.26 -1.22
N VAL A 127 12.82 0.34 -1.15
CA VAL A 127 11.52 -0.35 -1.22
C VAL A 127 11.00 -0.37 -2.66
N ASP A 128 9.85 -0.98 -2.90
CA ASP A 128 9.32 -1.19 -4.26
C ASP A 128 8.31 -0.10 -4.67
N GLY A 129 7.75 0.63 -3.70
CA GLY A 129 6.91 1.80 -3.93
C GLY A 129 6.79 2.66 -2.67
N ALA A 130 6.19 3.84 -2.81
CA ALA A 130 5.88 4.72 -1.70
C ALA A 130 4.44 5.22 -1.77
N GLU A 131 3.72 5.21 -0.66
CA GLU A 131 2.42 5.83 -0.50
C GLU A 131 2.55 7.11 0.31
N VAL A 132 2.06 8.22 -0.24
CA VAL A 132 2.07 9.53 0.43
C VAL A 132 0.63 9.91 0.80
N LEU A 133 0.42 10.23 2.08
CA LEU A 133 -0.87 10.60 2.65
C LEU A 133 -0.75 11.97 3.34
N PRO A 134 -1.79 12.82 3.29
CA PRO A 134 -3.02 12.64 2.54
C PRO A 134 -2.83 12.95 1.04
N ALA A 135 -3.71 12.40 0.19
CA ALA A 135 -3.62 12.55 -1.26
C ALA A 135 -3.69 14.02 -1.72
N ILE A 136 -4.43 14.86 -1.00
CA ILE A 136 -4.55 16.30 -1.28
C ILE A 136 -3.17 16.97 -1.16
N THR A 137 -2.50 16.82 -0.02
CA THR A 137 -1.16 17.38 0.22
C THR A 137 -0.10 16.73 -0.66
N ALA A 138 -0.23 15.43 -0.95
CA ALA A 138 0.66 14.73 -1.85
C ALA A 138 0.61 15.30 -3.28
N MET A 139 -0.57 15.67 -3.78
CA MET A 139 -0.71 16.30 -5.09
C MET A 139 -0.06 17.68 -5.15
N ASP A 140 -0.24 18.49 -4.10
CA ASP A 140 0.33 19.83 -4.01
C ASP A 140 1.87 19.79 -4.02
N LEU A 141 2.46 18.83 -3.31
CA LEU A 141 3.91 18.67 -3.16
C LEU A 141 4.52 17.66 -4.15
N PHE A 142 3.79 17.26 -5.18
CA PHE A 142 4.20 16.18 -6.08
C PHE A 142 5.53 16.48 -6.81
N ASP A 143 5.71 17.71 -7.30
CA ASP A 143 6.94 18.06 -8.05
C ASP A 143 8.18 17.94 -7.17
N ASP A 144 8.09 18.36 -5.91
CA ASP A 144 9.18 18.22 -4.95
C ASP A 144 9.46 16.74 -4.65
N LEU A 145 8.43 15.95 -4.39
CA LEU A 145 8.57 14.49 -4.16
C LEU A 145 9.27 13.81 -5.35
N MET A 146 8.92 14.19 -6.58
CA MET A 146 9.49 13.61 -7.80
C MET A 146 10.95 13.99 -8.06
N GLN A 147 11.48 15.07 -7.46
CA GLN A 147 12.89 15.40 -7.57
C GLN A 147 13.79 14.31 -6.96
N VAL A 148 13.34 13.71 -5.85
CA VAL A 148 14.09 12.68 -5.10
C VAL A 148 13.58 11.26 -5.34
N ALA A 149 12.30 11.09 -5.67
CA ALA A 149 11.72 9.77 -5.87
C ALA A 149 12.36 9.01 -7.05
N ARG A 150 12.80 7.79 -6.78
CA ARG A 150 13.28 6.83 -7.79
C ARG A 150 12.40 5.58 -7.90
N ILE A 151 11.26 5.60 -7.21
CA ILE A 151 10.30 4.51 -7.10
C ILE A 151 8.88 5.03 -7.37
N PRO A 152 7.93 4.17 -7.76
CA PRO A 152 6.53 4.56 -7.95
C PRO A 152 5.93 5.24 -6.72
N LEU A 153 5.28 6.39 -6.93
CA LEU A 153 4.50 7.09 -5.91
C LEU A 153 3.02 6.75 -6.04
N LEU A 154 2.41 6.43 -4.91
CA LEU A 154 0.98 6.26 -4.73
C LEU A 154 0.46 7.38 -3.82
N ALA A 155 -0.80 7.74 -3.96
CA ALA A 155 -1.48 8.69 -3.08
C ALA A 155 -2.57 7.99 -2.27
N GLY A 156 -2.76 8.38 -1.01
CA GLY A 156 -3.78 7.77 -0.16
C GLY A 156 -4.46 8.78 0.75
N GLY A 157 -5.72 8.51 1.11
CA GLY A 157 -6.48 9.31 2.09
C GLY A 157 -7.15 10.56 1.51
N PHE A 158 -8.38 10.82 1.98
CA PHE A 158 -9.24 11.94 1.58
C PHE A 158 -9.55 12.04 0.07
N ILE A 159 -9.47 10.94 -0.67
CA ILE A 159 -9.97 10.84 -2.04
C ILE A 159 -11.49 10.68 -1.99
N ARG A 160 -12.22 11.64 -2.58
CA ARG A 160 -13.66 11.81 -2.36
C ARG A 160 -14.52 11.49 -3.58
N ASP A 161 -13.97 11.60 -4.78
CA ASP A 161 -14.70 11.45 -6.03
C ASP A 161 -13.77 11.03 -7.18
N ARG A 162 -14.39 10.73 -8.33
CA ARG A 162 -13.68 10.32 -9.56
C ARG A 162 -12.89 11.47 -10.18
N GLU A 163 -13.29 12.72 -9.95
CA GLU A 163 -12.55 13.88 -10.46
C GLU A 163 -11.18 13.98 -9.77
N MET A 164 -11.15 13.86 -8.45
CA MET A 164 -9.90 13.81 -7.68
C MET A 164 -9.05 12.61 -8.06
N LEU A 165 -9.65 11.43 -8.31
CA LEU A 165 -8.94 10.25 -8.79
C LEU A 165 -8.22 10.53 -10.13
N ASN A 166 -8.91 11.17 -11.07
CA ASN A 166 -8.33 11.54 -12.36
C ASN A 166 -7.22 12.57 -12.20
N LYS A 167 -7.39 13.58 -11.35
CA LYS A 167 -6.33 14.56 -11.04
C LYS A 167 -5.07 13.90 -10.47
N ILE A 168 -5.23 12.94 -9.55
CA ILE A 168 -4.09 12.18 -9.00
C ILE A 168 -3.37 11.41 -10.12
N ARG A 169 -4.12 10.74 -11.01
CA ARG A 169 -3.57 10.01 -12.15
C ARG A 169 -2.82 10.92 -13.12
N GLU A 170 -3.44 12.03 -13.52
CA GLU A 170 -2.86 13.02 -14.44
C GLU A 170 -1.62 13.69 -13.86
N ARG A 171 -1.58 13.88 -12.54
CA ARG A 171 -0.41 14.43 -11.86
C ARG A 171 0.82 13.55 -11.99
N GLY A 172 0.64 12.23 -12.17
CA GLY A 172 1.72 11.27 -12.41
C GLY A 172 1.90 10.21 -11.34
N PHE A 173 1.03 10.17 -10.32
CA PHE A 173 0.99 9.05 -9.38
C PHE A 173 0.68 7.74 -10.11
N LYS A 174 1.26 6.64 -9.62
CA LYS A 174 1.08 5.31 -10.20
C LYS A 174 -0.05 4.50 -9.58
N GLY A 175 -0.68 5.02 -8.55
CA GLY A 175 -1.89 4.44 -8.01
C GLY A 175 -2.38 5.15 -6.77
N VAL A 176 -3.47 4.63 -6.24
CA VAL A 176 -4.08 5.10 -5.00
C VAL A 176 -4.47 3.96 -4.09
N THR A 177 -4.46 4.21 -2.78
CA THR A 177 -5.24 3.39 -1.86
C THR A 177 -6.51 4.13 -1.46
N ILE A 178 -7.64 3.42 -1.51
CA ILE A 178 -8.95 4.05 -1.29
C ILE A 178 -9.92 3.10 -0.59
N SER A 179 -10.61 3.60 0.43
CA SER A 179 -11.59 2.81 1.20
C SER A 179 -13.04 3.01 0.77
N ASP A 180 -13.30 4.01 -0.08
CA ASP A 180 -14.64 4.27 -0.62
C ASP A 180 -14.92 3.31 -1.79
N LYS A 181 -15.96 2.47 -1.63
CA LYS A 181 -16.31 1.45 -2.61
C LYS A 181 -16.80 1.98 -3.94
N SER A 182 -17.37 3.19 -3.94
CA SER A 182 -17.91 3.78 -5.17
C SER A 182 -16.82 4.14 -6.19
N LEU A 183 -15.56 4.10 -5.74
CA LEU A 183 -14.36 4.46 -6.48
C LEU A 183 -13.42 3.27 -6.74
N TRP A 184 -13.84 2.04 -6.39
CA TRP A 184 -13.11 0.80 -6.68
C TRP A 184 -13.32 0.30 -8.10
#